data_AF-A0A920KVZ8-F1
#
_entry.id   AF-A0A920KVZ8-F1
#
_cell.length_a   1.000
_cell.length_b   1.000
_cell.length_c   1.000
_cell.angle_alpha   90.00
_cell.angle_beta   90.00
_cell.angle_gamma   90.00
#
_symmetry.space_group_name_H-M   'P 1'
#
loop_
_entity.id
_entity.type
_entity.pdbx_description
1 polymer ?
#
loop_
_entity_poly.entity_id
_entity_poly.type
_entity_poly.pdbx_seq_one_letter_code
_entity_poly.pdbx_strand_id
1 'polypeptide(L)'
;MIVLDSLVNVLDTVLYLFQLSLVIYIVISLLIQFGIVNPYSSIISLVQNSLSQIHEPILNIVRRYIPMFGNLDLSPLVVFLLIMFLSDILNKIT
;
A
#
# COMPACT_ATOMS: atom_id res chain seq x y z
N MET A 1 -3.34 29.48 -10.51
CA MET A 1 -3.10 28.94 -9.16
C MET A 1 -4.24 28.03 -8.73
N ILE A 2 -5.51 28.47 -8.62
CA ILE A 2 -6.65 27.59 -8.21
C ILE A 2 -6.77 26.22 -8.93
N VAL A 3 -6.61 26.20 -10.26
CA VAL A 3 -6.73 24.94 -11.05
C VAL A 3 -5.58 23.97 -10.74
N LEU A 4 -4.36 24.48 -10.53
CA LEU A 4 -3.20 23.64 -10.19
C LEU A 4 -3.38 23.04 -8.79
N ASP A 5 -3.83 23.86 -7.83
CA ASP A 5 -4.09 23.44 -6.45
C ASP A 5 -5.16 22.34 -6.39
N SER A 6 -6.18 22.45 -7.24
CA SER A 6 -7.22 21.43 -7.37
C SER A 6 -6.68 20.10 -7.92
N LEU A 7 -5.78 20.15 -8.91
CA LEU A 7 -5.14 18.95 -9.45
C LEU A 7 -4.22 18.28 -8.42
N VAL A 8 -3.47 19.07 -7.66
CA VAL A 8 -2.63 18.58 -6.55
C VAL A 8 -3.49 17.87 -5.51
N ASN A 9 -4.60 18.47 -5.07
CA ASN A 9 -5.50 17.85 -4.10
C ASN A 9 -6.11 16.52 -4.59
N VAL A 10 -6.45 16.43 -5.88
CA VAL A 10 -6.96 15.17 -6.47
C VAL A 10 -5.87 14.10 -6.44
N LEU A 11 -4.64 14.43 -6.80
CA LEU A 11 -3.53 13.49 -6.74
C LEU A 11 -3.22 13.06 -5.30
N ASP A 12 -3.21 13.99 -4.35
CA ASP A 12 -3.01 13.68 -2.93
C ASP A 12 -4.10 12.75 -2.40
N THR A 13 -5.36 12.98 -2.80
CA THR A 13 -6.48 12.10 -2.46
C THR A 13 -6.29 10.69 -3.02
N VAL A 14 -5.79 10.55 -4.25
CA VAL A 14 -5.49 9.23 -4.85
C VAL A 14 -4.37 8.52 -4.08
N LEU A 15 -3.31 9.24 -3.71
CA LEU A 15 -2.22 8.70 -2.89
C LEU A 15 -2.74 8.23 -1.53
N TYR A 16 -3.60 9.02 -0.88
CA TYR A 16 -4.23 8.66 0.39
C TYR A 16 -5.09 7.39 0.27
N LEU A 17 -5.91 7.26 -0.78
CA LEU A 17 -6.72 6.06 -1.00
C LEU A 17 -5.87 4.81 -1.24
N PHE A 18 -4.78 4.94 -2.00
CA PHE A 18 -3.84 3.84 -2.21
C PHE A 18 -3.12 3.46 -0.90
N GLN A 19 -2.76 4.45 -0.08
CA GLN A 19 -2.15 4.23 1.23
C GLN A 19 -3.12 3.50 2.18
N LEU A 20 -4.40 3.88 2.18
CA LEU A 20 -5.45 3.20 2.94
C LEU A 20 -5.58 1.73 2.50
N SER A 21 -5.64 1.45 1.19
CA SER A 21 -5.75 0.08 0.70
C SER A 21 -4.50 -0.75 1.04
N LEU A 22 -3.33 -0.13 1.04
CA LEU A 22 -2.07 -0.76 1.46
C LEU A 22 -2.07 -1.13 2.95
N VAL A 23 -2.66 -0.29 3.81
CA VAL A 23 -2.86 -0.61 5.23
C VAL A 23 -3.75 -1.84 5.39
N ILE A 24 -4.87 -1.90 4.65
CA ILE A 24 -5.77 -3.06 4.67
C ILE A 24 -5.01 -4.32 4.22
N TYR A 25 -4.20 -4.22 3.17
CA TYR A 25 -3.36 -5.32 2.69
C TYR A 25 -2.37 -5.82 3.75
N ILE A 26 -1.68 -4.90 4.44
CA ILE A 26 -0.75 -5.23 5.53
C ILE A 26 -1.48 -5.95 6.65
N VAL A 27 -2.63 -5.41 7.10
CA VAL A 27 -3.40 -6.00 8.19
C VAL A 27 -3.87 -7.40 7.83
N ILE A 28 -4.47 -7.61 6.65
CA ILE A 28 -4.92 -8.93 6.20
C ILE A 28 -3.75 -9.91 6.11
N SER A 29 -2.61 -9.48 5.55
CA SER A 29 -1.42 -10.31 5.43
C SER A 29 -0.88 -10.74 6.80
N LEU A 30 -0.88 -9.85 7.79
CA LEU A 30 -0.51 -10.16 9.17
C LEU A 30 -1.52 -11.10 9.84
N LEU A 31 -2.82 -10.87 9.66
CA LEU A 31 -3.86 -11.75 10.20
C LEU A 31 -3.72 -13.18 9.65
N ILE A 32 -3.39 -13.33 8.36
CA ILE A 32 -3.12 -14.64 7.74
C ILE A 32 -1.85 -15.25 8.32
N GLN A 33 -0.75 -14.49 8.39
CA GLN A 33 0.54 -14.99 8.89
C GLN A 33 0.49 -15.42 10.37
N PHE A 34 -0.26 -14.70 11.21
CA PHE A 34 -0.47 -15.08 12.61
C PHE A 34 -1.55 -16.15 12.80
N GLY A 35 -2.14 -16.67 11.71
CA GLY A 35 -3.17 -17.71 11.77
C GLY A 35 -4.50 -17.25 12.39
N ILE A 36 -4.73 -15.94 12.47
CA ILE A 36 -5.95 -15.36 13.05
C ILE A 36 -7.13 -15.53 12.07
N VAL A 37 -6.87 -15.45 10.76
CA VAL A 37 -7.87 -15.66 9.72
C VAL A 37 -7.49 -16.79 8.78
N ASN A 38 -8.50 -17.51 8.29
CA ASN A 38 -8.30 -18.60 7.34
C ASN A 38 -8.17 -18.04 5.90
N PRO A 39 -7.00 -18.17 5.24
CA PRO A 39 -6.82 -17.70 3.86
C PRO A 39 -7.70 -18.45 2.84
N TYR A 40 -8.17 -19.66 3.17
CA TYR A 40 -9.05 -20.45 2.30
C TYR A 40 -10.52 -20.01 2.35
N SER A 41 -10.88 -19.04 3.20
CA SER A 41 -12.20 -18.42 3.17
C SER A 41 -12.40 -17.64 1.86
N SER A 42 -13.54 -17.83 1.19
CA SER A 42 -13.84 -17.16 -0.08
C SER A 42 -13.76 -15.63 0.02
N ILE A 43 -14.15 -15.06 1.17
CA ILE A 43 -14.09 -13.61 1.39
C ILE A 43 -12.64 -13.15 1.56
N ILE A 44 -11.86 -13.84 2.39
CA ILE A 44 -10.47 -13.45 2.67
C ILE A 44 -9.61 -13.58 1.41
N SER A 45 -9.74 -14.70 0.69
CA SER A 45 -9.03 -14.92 -0.58
C SER A 45 -9.43 -13.89 -1.63
N LEU A 46 -10.71 -13.53 -1.76
CA LEU A 46 -11.14 -12.47 -2.68
C LEU A 46 -10.47 -11.14 -2.35
N VAL A 47 -10.50 -10.72 -1.08
CA VAL A 47 -9.93 -9.44 -0.66
C VAL A 47 -8.40 -9.44 -0.83
N GLN A 48 -7.73 -10.50 -0.38
CA GLN A 48 -6.28 -10.65 -0.51
C GLN A 48 -5.84 -10.66 -1.98
N ASN A 49 -6.54 -11.40 -2.85
CA ASN A 49 -6.23 -11.46 -4.28
C ASN A 49 -6.49 -10.12 -4.97
N SER A 50 -7.52 -9.39 -4.56
CA SER A 50 -7.82 -8.06 -5.13
C SER A 50 -6.76 -7.04 -4.72
N LEU A 51 -6.40 -7.00 -3.43
CA LEU A 51 -5.38 -6.08 -2.92
C LEU A 51 -3.98 -6.41 -3.45
N SER A 52 -3.62 -7.70 -3.52
CA SER A 52 -2.33 -8.11 -4.08
C SER A 52 -2.21 -7.72 -5.54
N GLN A 53 -3.23 -7.88 -6.38
CA GLN A 53 -3.18 -7.43 -7.78
C GLN A 53 -2.91 -5.93 -7.92
N ILE A 54 -3.43 -5.12 -7.02
CA ILE A 54 -3.23 -3.66 -7.01
C ILE A 54 -1.80 -3.31 -6.56
N HIS A 55 -1.29 -3.99 -5.52
CA HIS A 55 -0.04 -3.60 -4.86
C HIS A 55 1.21 -4.34 -5.36
N GLU A 56 1.08 -5.60 -5.80
CA GLU A 56 2.20 -6.47 -6.22
C GLU A 56 3.14 -5.84 -7.25
N PRO A 57 2.68 -5.14 -8.29
CA PRO A 57 3.60 -4.52 -9.25
C PRO A 57 4.61 -3.57 -8.58
N ILE A 58 4.16 -2.81 -7.58
CA ILE A 58 4.99 -1.84 -6.85
C ILE A 58 5.79 -2.56 -5.75
N LEU A 59 5.14 -3.45 -4.99
CA LEU A 59 5.80 -4.22 -3.93
C LEU A 59 6.93 -5.08 -4.49
N ASN A 60 6.74 -5.75 -5.61
CA ASN A 60 7.77 -6.57 -6.25
C ASN A 60 8.98 -5.76 -6.70
N ILE A 61 8.79 -4.50 -7.13
CA ILE A 61 9.91 -3.60 -7.42
C ILE A 61 10.69 -3.32 -6.14
N VAL A 62 9.99 -2.99 -5.05
CA VAL A 62 10.61 -2.66 -3.76
C VAL A 62 11.30 -3.88 -3.12
N ARG A 63 10.70 -5.08 -3.22
CA ARG A 63 11.29 -6.34 -2.72
C ARG A 63 12.63 -6.70 -3.36
N ARG A 64 12.94 -6.19 -4.56
CA ARG A 64 14.26 -6.39 -5.17
C ARG A 64 15.38 -5.68 -4.41
N TYR A 65 15.04 -4.66 -3.63
CA TYR A 65 16.00 -3.83 -2.89
C TYR A 65 15.97 -4.08 -1.38
N ILE A 66 14.92 -4.74 -0.88
CA ILE A 66 14.75 -5.01 0.55
C ILE A 66 14.98 -6.50 0.83
N PRO A 67 15.92 -6.85 1.73
CA PRO A 67 16.07 -8.24 2.16
C PRO A 67 14.82 -8.69 2.92
N MET A 68 14.37 -9.93 2.68
CA MET A 68 13.26 -10.51 3.44
C MET A 68 13.70 -10.76 4.89
N PHE A 69 12.92 -10.27 5.86
CA PHE A 69 13.17 -10.46 7.28
C PHE A 69 12.35 -11.66 7.79
N GLY A 70 12.94 -12.85 7.72
CA GLY A 70 12.24 -14.09 8.06
C GLY A 70 11.05 -14.31 7.12
N ASN A 71 9.84 -14.49 7.70
CA ASN A 71 8.60 -14.65 6.93
C ASN A 71 7.83 -13.33 6.73
N LEU A 72 8.36 -12.20 7.24
CA LEU A 72 7.71 -10.90 7.15
C LEU A 72 8.20 -10.14 5.91
N ASP A 73 7.23 -9.69 5.13
CA ASP A 73 7.46 -8.80 4.00
C ASP A 73 7.40 -7.34 4.46
N LEU A 74 8.56 -6.67 4.50
CA LEU A 74 8.65 -5.25 4.85
C LEU A 74 8.43 -4.33 3.64
N SER A 75 8.30 -4.85 2.42
CA SER A 75 8.09 -4.03 1.23
C SER A 75 6.83 -3.14 1.31
N PRO A 76 5.69 -3.58 1.89
CA PRO A 76 4.53 -2.71 2.03
C PRO A 76 4.79 -1.52 2.94
N LEU A 77 5.57 -1.71 4.01
CA LEU A 77 5.93 -0.62 4.92
C LEU A 77 6.80 0.43 4.21
N VAL A 78 7.76 -0.02 3.39
CA VAL A 78 8.58 0.92 2.61
C VAL A 78 7.77 1.64 1.55
N VAL A 79 6.87 0.94 0.85
CA VAL A 79 5.95 1.60 -0.10
C VAL A 79 5.07 2.63 0.60
N PHE A 80 4.55 2.31 1.80
CA PHE A 80 3.77 3.26 2.60
C PHE A 80 4.58 4.53 2.92
N LEU A 81 5.82 4.38 3.38
CA LEU A 81 6.70 5.51 3.68
C LEU A 81 7.03 6.34 2.43
N LEU A 82 7.26 5.70 1.29
CA LEU A 82 7.51 6.38 0.02
C LEU A 82 6.29 7.20 -0.41
N ILE A 83 5.08 6.66 -0.29
CA ILE A 83 3.84 7.39 -0.63
C ILE A 83 3.66 8.59 0.30
N MET A 84 3.91 8.41 1.60
CA MET A 84 3.83 9.50 2.58
C MET A 84 4.82 10.63 2.23
N PHE A 85 6.04 10.27 1.80
CA PHE A 85 7.03 11.23 1.33
C PHE A 85 6.62 11.93 0.02
N LEU A 86 6.04 11.19 -0.94
CA LEU A 86 5.52 11.76 -2.19
C LEU A 86 4.38 12.76 -1.94
N SER A 87 3.46 12.43 -1.03
CA SER A 87 2.35 13.31 -0.62
C SER A 87 2.88 14.60 0.04
N ASP A 88 3.86 14.51 0.94
CA ASP A 88 4.48 15.69 1.55
C ASP A 88 5.16 16.60 0.52
N ILE A 89 5.88 16.02 -0.46
CA ILE A 89 6.47 16.80 -1.56
C ILE A 89 5.37 17.48 -2.38
N LEU A 90 4.32 16.75 -2.76
CA LEU A 90 3.24 17.26 -3.60
C LEU A 90 2.56 18.47 -2.93
N ASN A 91 2.27 18.36 -1.64
CA ASN A 91 1.60 19.39 -0.85
C ASN A 91 2.49 20.62 -0.57
N LYS A 92 3.81 20.53 -0.75
CA LYS A 92 4.74 21.66 -0.64
C LYS A 92 4.91 22.45 -1.94
N ILE A 93 4.48 21.90 -3.08
CA ILE A 93 4.60 22.55 -4.40
C ILE A 93 3.52 23.62 -4.60
N THR A 94 2.41 23.52 -3.87
CA THR A 94 1.32 24.51 -3.81
C THR A 94 1.48 25.41 -2.59
#